data_AF-A0A3M1W2Z3-F1
#
_entry.id   AF-A0A3M1W2Z3-F1
#
_cell.length_a   1.000
_cell.length_b   1.000
_cell.length_c   1.000
_cell.angle_alpha   90.00
_cell.angle_beta   90.00
_cell.angle_gamma   90.00
#
_symmetry.space_group_name_H-M   'P 1'
#
loop_
_entity.id
_entity.type
_entity.pdbx_description
1 polymer ?
#
loop_
_entity_poly.entity_id
_entity_poly.type
_entity_poly.pdbx_seq_one_letter_code
_entity_poly.pdbx_strand_id
1 'polypeptide(L)'
;MNEPECISLNDLIDTTRALLESNRIESLTHLLNTIHIEPESLAPYRHFHDAHYTRNLVFKNDLFELLVLCWGIGHRSWIHNHRGQHCWMAVVEGTLAVRNYKRLGCDQQKRTVQLQSLPHFLISPGSAAKVDPDEPVHLVWNPPELDRPAVSVHVYSRPFDACVVYDAESGLCRDTTLQYTSEYGQLTERHRAGGRLADLPACTCQLSAEERDIHCGVVP
;
A
#
# COMPACT_ATOMS: atom_id res chain seq x y z
N MET A 1 -20.42 20.77 -9.72
CA MET A 1 -19.41 19.91 -9.09
C MET A 1 -18.08 20.52 -9.45
N ASN A 2 -17.27 20.94 -8.47
CA ASN A 2 -15.95 21.49 -8.75
C ASN A 2 -15.06 20.36 -9.28
N GLU A 3 -14.26 20.64 -10.30
CA GLU A 3 -13.26 19.69 -10.75
C GLU A 3 -12.26 19.42 -9.62
N PRO A 4 -11.82 18.16 -9.44
CA PRO A 4 -10.79 17.83 -8.46
C PRO A 4 -9.52 18.65 -8.71
N GLU A 5 -8.99 19.22 -7.64
CA GLU A 5 -7.80 20.07 -7.69
C GLU A 5 -6.58 19.22 -8.06
N CYS A 6 -5.85 19.63 -9.09
CA CYS A 6 -4.60 18.99 -9.48
C CYS A 6 -3.45 19.60 -8.69
N ILE A 7 -2.68 18.79 -7.97
CA ILE A 7 -1.58 19.24 -7.11
C ILE A 7 -0.33 18.40 -7.33
N SER A 8 0.84 18.97 -7.03
CA SER A 8 2.09 18.21 -7.06
C SER A 8 2.24 17.33 -5.81
N LEU A 9 3.16 16.34 -5.86
CA LEU A 9 3.57 15.61 -4.64
C LEU A 9 4.10 16.53 -3.53
N ASN A 10 4.74 17.66 -3.87
CA ASN A 10 5.24 18.61 -2.88
C ASN A 10 4.09 19.33 -2.15
N ASP A 11 3.05 19.73 -2.89
CA ASP A 11 1.85 20.33 -2.31
C ASP A 11 1.11 19.32 -1.40
N LEU A 12 1.09 18.04 -1.80
CA LEU A 12 0.55 16.97 -0.95
C LEU A 12 1.35 16.81 0.33
N ILE A 13 2.69 16.87 0.27
CA ILE A 13 3.58 16.82 1.44
C ILE A 13 3.29 17.98 2.39
N ASP A 14 3.23 19.20 1.87
CA ASP A 14 3.03 20.40 2.68
C ASP A 14 1.63 20.45 3.29
N THR A 15 0.60 20.07 2.54
CA THR A 15 -0.78 19.97 3.03
C THR A 15 -0.90 18.88 4.10
N THR A 16 -0.30 17.70 3.87
CA THR A 16 -0.29 16.61 4.85
C THR A 16 0.39 17.05 6.15
N ARG A 17 1.54 17.72 6.06
CA ARG A 17 2.26 18.27 7.22
C ARG A 17 1.36 19.22 8.01
N ALA A 18 0.74 20.19 7.34
CA ALA A 18 -0.14 21.17 7.97
C ALA A 18 -1.36 20.51 8.65
N LEU A 19 -1.93 19.47 8.05
CA LEU A 19 -3.04 18.71 8.64
C LEU A 19 -2.60 17.96 9.91
N LEU A 20 -1.45 17.30 9.88
CA LEU A 20 -0.92 16.56 11.03
C LEU A 20 -0.51 17.48 12.19
N GLU A 21 0.18 18.58 11.91
CA GLU A 21 0.56 19.59 12.91
C GLU A 21 -0.66 20.25 13.56
N SER A 22 -1.78 20.35 12.83
CA SER A 22 -3.05 20.87 13.34
C SER A 22 -3.96 19.80 13.96
N ASN A 23 -3.49 18.55 14.12
CA ASN A 23 -4.27 17.41 14.63
C ASN A 23 -5.58 17.15 13.84
N ARG A 24 -5.56 17.36 12.52
CA ARG A 24 -6.68 17.14 11.58
C ARG A 24 -6.44 15.92 10.69
N ILE A 25 -5.88 14.85 11.26
CA ILE A 25 -5.50 13.64 10.53
C ILE A 25 -6.68 12.97 9.82
N GLU A 26 -7.89 13.10 10.36
CA GLU A 26 -9.12 12.57 9.74
C GLU A 26 -9.49 13.26 8.41
N SER A 27 -8.99 14.48 8.18
CA SER A 27 -9.19 15.20 6.91
C SER A 27 -8.35 14.64 5.77
N LEU A 28 -7.35 13.79 6.06
CA LEU A 28 -6.45 13.25 5.04
C LEU A 28 -7.17 12.32 4.06
N THR A 29 -8.17 11.55 4.53
CA THR A 29 -9.01 10.75 3.64
C THR A 29 -9.78 11.62 2.66
N HIS A 30 -10.33 12.75 3.14
CA HIS A 30 -11.03 13.69 2.27
C HIS A 30 -10.09 14.30 1.24
N LEU A 31 -8.92 14.79 1.68
CA LEU A 31 -7.88 15.33 0.79
C LEU A 31 -7.54 14.35 -0.34
N LEU A 32 -7.21 13.10 0.02
CA LEU A 32 -6.82 12.08 -0.95
C LEU A 32 -7.96 11.65 -1.90
N ASN A 33 -9.22 11.87 -1.53
CA ASN A 33 -10.37 11.64 -2.40
C ASN A 33 -10.62 12.80 -3.39
N THR A 34 -10.18 14.03 -3.06
CA THR A 34 -10.53 15.23 -3.82
C THR A 34 -9.42 15.74 -4.72
N ILE A 35 -8.19 15.25 -4.55
CA ILE A 35 -7.05 15.70 -5.35
C ILE A 35 -6.74 14.75 -6.51
N HIS A 36 -6.16 15.32 -7.55
CA HIS A 36 -5.41 14.59 -8.56
C HIS A 36 -3.93 14.93 -8.44
N ILE A 37 -3.06 13.93 -8.52
CA ILE A 37 -1.62 14.16 -8.44
C ILE A 37 -1.06 14.37 -9.84
N GLU A 38 -0.34 15.47 -10.04
CA GLU A 38 0.33 15.81 -11.30
C GLU A 38 1.29 14.69 -11.74
N PRO A 39 1.12 14.12 -12.94
CA PRO A 39 1.97 13.03 -13.45
C PRO A 39 3.47 13.35 -13.45
N GLU A 40 3.82 14.60 -13.74
CA GLU A 40 5.21 15.09 -13.77
C GLU A 40 5.86 14.99 -12.39
N SER A 41 5.10 15.25 -11.33
CA SER A 41 5.59 15.15 -9.94
C SER A 41 5.81 13.69 -9.51
N LEU A 42 5.07 12.74 -10.08
CA LEU A 42 5.24 11.30 -9.83
C LEU A 42 6.46 10.72 -10.55
N ALA A 43 6.82 11.26 -11.72
CA ALA A 43 7.80 10.67 -12.63
C ALA A 43 9.12 10.21 -11.99
N PRO A 44 9.76 10.97 -11.07
CA PRO A 44 11.01 10.54 -10.43
C PRO A 44 10.88 9.28 -9.56
N TYR A 45 9.66 8.94 -9.13
CA TYR A 45 9.37 7.86 -8.19
C TYR A 45 8.74 6.63 -8.85
N ARG A 46 8.54 6.66 -10.18
CA ARG A 46 7.91 5.58 -10.95
C ARG A 46 8.88 4.45 -11.31
N HIS A 47 9.50 3.84 -10.31
CA HIS A 47 10.40 2.71 -10.52
C HIS A 47 9.62 1.40 -10.48
N PHE A 48 9.30 0.81 -11.63
CA PHE A 48 8.72 -0.53 -11.70
C PHE A 48 9.80 -1.61 -11.61
N HIS A 49 9.41 -2.82 -11.24
CA HIS A 49 10.25 -4.01 -11.25
C HIS A 49 9.46 -5.18 -11.80
N ASP A 50 10.07 -6.11 -12.55
CA ASP A 50 9.29 -7.14 -13.25
C ASP A 50 8.62 -8.15 -12.31
N ALA A 51 9.29 -8.50 -11.20
CA ALA A 51 8.88 -9.61 -10.34
C ALA A 51 7.97 -9.23 -9.15
N HIS A 52 7.94 -7.96 -8.75
CA HIS A 52 7.21 -7.53 -7.55
C HIS A 52 6.92 -6.03 -7.59
N TYR A 53 5.93 -5.60 -6.80
CA TYR A 53 5.65 -4.19 -6.62
C TYR A 53 6.83 -3.49 -5.92
N THR A 54 6.97 -2.19 -6.14
CA THR A 54 8.08 -1.40 -5.59
C THR A 54 7.56 -0.38 -4.59
N ARG A 55 8.46 0.07 -3.70
CA ARG A 55 8.15 1.07 -2.66
C ARG A 55 9.14 2.21 -2.80
N ASN A 56 8.68 3.35 -3.29
CA ASN A 56 9.52 4.47 -3.67
C ASN A 56 9.28 5.62 -2.69
N LEU A 57 10.27 5.87 -1.83
CA LEU A 57 10.17 6.89 -0.80
C LEU A 57 10.21 8.29 -1.41
N VAL A 58 9.17 9.08 -1.14
CA VAL A 58 9.04 10.48 -1.56
C VAL A 58 9.43 11.40 -0.42
N PHE A 59 8.86 11.19 0.77
CA PHE A 59 9.08 12.06 1.92
C PHE A 59 9.01 11.27 3.24
N LYS A 60 9.82 11.66 4.21
CA LYS A 60 9.86 11.07 5.55
C LYS A 60 10.31 12.08 6.59
N ASN A 61 9.57 12.17 7.69
CA ASN A 61 9.97 12.83 8.92
C ASN A 61 9.38 12.07 10.12
N ASP A 62 9.45 12.62 11.32
CA ASP A 62 8.91 11.97 12.53
C ASP A 62 7.37 11.88 12.54
N LEU A 63 6.67 12.71 11.75
CA LEU A 63 5.21 12.77 11.72
C LEU A 63 4.62 11.80 10.71
N PHE A 64 5.23 11.63 9.54
CA PHE A 64 4.71 10.77 8.49
C PHE A 64 5.75 10.35 7.46
N GLU A 65 5.35 9.36 6.69
CA GLU A 65 6.03 8.90 5.49
C GLU A 65 5.08 8.92 4.30
N LEU A 66 5.56 9.39 3.15
CA LEU A 66 4.84 9.36 1.88
C LEU A 66 5.61 8.50 0.89
N LEU A 67 4.93 7.49 0.34
CA LEU A 67 5.46 6.56 -0.65
C LEU A 67 4.64 6.60 -1.95
N VAL A 68 5.33 6.40 -3.06
CA VAL A 68 4.73 5.96 -4.33
C VAL A 68 4.99 4.47 -4.49
N LEU A 69 3.94 3.67 -4.66
CA LEU A 69 4.04 2.24 -4.94
C LEU A 69 3.70 1.98 -6.40
N CYS A 70 4.54 1.21 -7.09
CA CYS A 70 4.32 0.83 -8.48
C CYS A 70 4.02 -0.68 -8.56
N TRP A 71 2.91 -1.02 -9.19
CA TRP A 71 2.37 -2.37 -9.26
C TRP A 71 2.29 -2.80 -10.72
N GLY A 72 3.14 -3.73 -11.12
CA GLY A 72 3.00 -4.44 -12.39
C GLY A 72 1.75 -5.33 -12.40
N ILE A 73 1.43 -5.88 -13.56
CA ILE A 73 0.26 -6.74 -13.76
C ILE A 73 0.39 -7.98 -12.85
N GLY A 74 -0.64 -8.26 -12.04
CA GLY A 74 -0.66 -9.40 -11.13
C GLY A 74 0.22 -9.25 -9.88
N HIS A 75 0.92 -8.12 -9.70
CA HIS A 75 1.71 -7.88 -8.49
C HIS A 75 0.82 -7.76 -7.26
N ARG A 76 1.36 -8.17 -6.11
CA ARG A 76 0.66 -8.15 -4.84
C ARG A 76 1.59 -7.98 -3.65
N SER A 77 1.02 -7.48 -2.56
CA SER A 77 1.67 -7.49 -1.26
C SER A 77 1.60 -8.87 -0.62
N TRP A 78 2.33 -9.04 0.48
CA TRP A 78 1.97 -10.03 1.48
C TRP A 78 0.69 -9.63 2.21
N ILE A 79 0.04 -10.56 2.92
CA ILE A 79 -0.93 -10.19 3.95
C ILE A 79 -0.14 -9.57 5.10
N HIS A 80 -0.42 -8.33 5.48
CA HIS A 80 0.43 -7.60 6.43
C HIS A 80 -0.35 -6.63 7.32
N ASN A 81 0.25 -6.26 8.44
CA ASN A 81 -0.23 -5.18 9.31
C ASN A 81 0.61 -3.90 9.20
N HIS A 82 0.23 -2.88 9.96
CA HIS A 82 0.90 -1.56 10.01
C HIS A 82 1.43 -1.19 11.39
N ARG A 83 1.55 -2.17 12.31
CA ARG A 83 2.04 -1.99 13.70
C ARG A 83 1.48 -0.76 14.44
N GLY A 84 0.17 -0.52 14.31
CA GLY A 84 -0.53 0.58 14.99
C GLY A 84 -0.31 1.95 14.34
N GLN A 85 0.26 2.02 13.14
CA GLN A 85 0.25 3.22 12.32
C GLN A 85 -1.01 3.27 11.47
N HIS A 86 -1.57 4.47 11.31
CA HIS A 86 -2.57 4.72 10.30
C HIS A 86 -1.92 4.70 8.91
N CYS A 87 -2.65 4.17 7.94
CA CYS A 87 -2.24 4.14 6.55
C CYS A 87 -3.41 4.63 5.70
N TRP A 88 -3.12 5.57 4.82
CA TRP A 88 -4.01 5.98 3.74
C TRP A 88 -3.39 5.55 2.42
N MET A 89 -4.23 5.10 1.50
CA MET A 89 -3.84 4.66 0.18
C MET A 89 -4.79 5.29 -0.84
N ALA A 90 -4.23 5.95 -1.84
CA ALA A 90 -4.97 6.46 -2.99
C ALA A 90 -4.35 5.92 -4.27
N VAL A 91 -5.17 5.37 -5.17
CA VAL A 91 -4.71 4.96 -6.50
C VAL A 91 -4.67 6.20 -7.38
N VAL A 92 -3.54 6.46 -8.03
CA VAL A 92 -3.38 7.57 -8.98
C VAL A 92 -3.46 7.10 -10.43
N GLU A 93 -3.11 5.84 -10.69
CA GLU A 93 -3.21 5.21 -12.01
C GLU A 93 -3.63 3.75 -11.87
N GLY A 94 -4.48 3.28 -12.78
CA GLY A 94 -4.98 1.90 -12.78
C GLY A 94 -6.02 1.66 -11.69
N THR A 95 -6.07 0.42 -11.19
CA THR A 95 -6.99 -0.02 -10.15
C THR A 95 -6.29 -1.06 -9.30
N LEU A 96 -6.49 -1.01 -7.98
CA LEU A 96 -6.01 -2.02 -7.05
C LEU A 96 -7.20 -2.71 -6.38
N ALA A 97 -7.05 -3.98 -6.06
CA ALA A 97 -7.96 -4.70 -5.19
C ALA A 97 -7.38 -4.80 -3.78
N VAL A 98 -8.24 -4.65 -2.78
CA VAL A 98 -7.87 -4.71 -1.37
C VAL A 98 -8.77 -5.69 -0.65
N ARG A 99 -8.16 -6.54 0.17
CA ARG A 99 -8.87 -7.51 1.01
C ARG A 99 -8.42 -7.35 2.45
N ASN A 100 -9.39 -7.10 3.33
CA ASN A 100 -9.17 -7.08 4.78
C ASN A 100 -9.27 -8.50 5.36
N TYR A 101 -8.58 -8.70 6.47
CA TYR A 101 -8.63 -9.94 7.24
C TYR A 101 -8.91 -9.65 8.70
N LYS A 102 -9.86 -10.38 9.27
CA LYS A 102 -10.11 -10.39 10.70
C LYS A 102 -9.19 -11.39 11.39
N ARG A 103 -8.49 -10.97 12.44
CA ARG A 103 -7.70 -11.87 13.30
C ARG A 103 -8.63 -12.55 14.30
N LEU A 104 -8.76 -13.87 14.20
CA LEU A 104 -9.58 -14.68 15.10
C LEU A 104 -8.81 -15.20 16.31
N GLY A 105 -7.49 -15.35 16.18
CA GLY A 105 -6.63 -15.82 17.26
C GLY A 105 -5.15 -15.66 16.91
N CYS A 106 -4.30 -15.60 17.94
CA CYS A 106 -2.85 -15.46 17.81
C CYS A 106 -2.16 -16.26 18.91
N ASP A 107 -1.19 -17.09 18.55
CA ASP A 107 -0.23 -17.70 19.48
C ASP A 107 1.14 -17.07 19.22
N GLN A 108 1.53 -16.17 20.12
CA GLN A 108 2.80 -15.44 20.00
C GLN A 108 4.03 -16.35 20.15
N GLN A 109 3.94 -17.42 20.95
CA GLN A 109 5.06 -18.34 21.15
C GLN A 109 5.31 -19.19 19.92
N LYS A 110 4.23 -19.64 19.27
CA LYS A 110 4.31 -20.46 18.05
C LYS A 110 4.36 -19.63 16.77
N ARG A 111 4.19 -18.30 16.88
CA ARG A 111 4.09 -17.37 15.74
C ARG A 111 3.00 -17.80 14.75
N THR A 112 1.84 -18.19 15.27
CA THR A 112 0.70 -18.57 14.43
C THR A 112 -0.45 -17.57 14.59
N VAL A 113 -1.22 -17.40 13.53
CA VAL A 113 -2.41 -16.56 13.45
C VAL A 113 -3.54 -17.35 12.79
N GLN A 114 -4.77 -17.08 13.20
CA GLN A 114 -5.95 -17.48 12.44
C GLN A 114 -6.56 -16.23 11.82
N LEU A 115 -6.65 -16.24 10.49
CA LEU A 115 -7.21 -15.15 9.71
C LEU A 115 -8.51 -15.59 9.05
N GLN A 116 -9.50 -14.71 9.08
CA GLN A 116 -10.70 -14.82 8.29
C GLN A 116 -10.63 -13.76 7.18
N SER A 117 -10.67 -14.18 5.93
CA SER A 117 -10.80 -13.26 4.79
C SER A 117 -12.18 -12.62 4.78
N LEU A 118 -12.20 -11.34 4.44
CA LEU A 118 -13.42 -10.59 4.16
C LEU A 118 -13.56 -10.36 2.65
N PRO A 119 -14.73 -9.90 2.18
CA PRO A 119 -14.88 -9.49 0.80
C PRO A 119 -13.81 -8.46 0.42
N HIS A 120 -13.34 -8.53 -0.82
CA HIS A 120 -12.44 -7.53 -1.36
C HIS A 120 -13.21 -6.41 -2.03
N PHE A 121 -12.56 -5.28 -2.21
CA PHE A 121 -13.09 -4.12 -2.92
C PHE A 121 -12.02 -3.54 -3.83
N LEU A 122 -12.46 -2.76 -4.82
CA LEU A 122 -11.56 -2.09 -5.77
C LEU A 122 -11.36 -0.63 -5.37
N ILE A 123 -10.14 -0.14 -5.59
CA ILE A 123 -9.74 1.25 -5.43
C ILE A 123 -9.26 1.75 -6.79
N SER A 124 -9.82 2.87 -7.25
CA SER A 124 -9.47 3.54 -8.51
C SER A 124 -9.24 5.03 -8.22
N PRO A 125 -8.70 5.82 -9.18
CA PRO A 125 -8.51 7.25 -9.00
C PRO A 125 -9.76 7.97 -8.51
N GLY A 126 -9.58 8.86 -7.52
CA GLY A 126 -10.67 9.54 -6.82
C GLY A 126 -11.30 8.76 -5.66
N SER A 127 -10.81 7.55 -5.36
CA SER A 127 -11.20 6.78 -4.18
C SER A 127 -9.95 6.42 -3.37
N ALA A 128 -9.87 6.93 -2.15
CA ALA A 128 -8.84 6.64 -1.17
C ALA A 128 -9.39 5.71 -0.10
N ALA A 129 -8.60 4.72 0.30
CA ALA A 129 -8.89 3.86 1.44
C ALA A 129 -8.02 4.22 2.63
N LYS A 130 -8.61 4.17 3.82
CA LYS A 130 -7.89 4.19 5.11
C LYS A 130 -7.91 2.78 5.66
N VAL A 131 -6.79 2.32 6.19
CA VAL A 131 -6.76 1.04 6.91
C VAL A 131 -7.70 1.13 8.10
N ASP A 132 -8.59 0.16 8.19
CA ASP A 132 -9.50 0.00 9.32
C ASP A 132 -8.69 -0.38 10.56
N PRO A 133 -8.73 0.42 11.65
CA PRO A 133 -8.05 0.08 12.89
C PRO A 133 -8.53 -1.25 13.51
N ASP A 134 -9.79 -1.62 13.30
CA ASP A 134 -10.39 -2.86 13.79
C ASP A 134 -9.97 -4.07 12.92
N GLU A 135 -9.63 -3.82 11.65
CA GLU A 135 -9.20 -4.81 10.67
C GLU A 135 -7.85 -4.42 10.03
N PRO A 136 -6.77 -4.29 10.81
CA PRO A 136 -5.54 -3.62 10.36
C PRO A 136 -4.65 -4.51 9.48
N VAL A 137 -5.17 -5.65 9.02
CA VAL A 137 -4.47 -6.68 8.25
C VAL A 137 -5.09 -6.76 6.87
N HIS A 138 -4.28 -6.56 5.83
CA HIS A 138 -4.79 -6.58 4.46
C HIS A 138 -3.83 -7.19 3.44
N LEU A 139 -4.39 -7.55 2.30
CA LEU A 139 -3.72 -7.87 1.05
C LEU A 139 -4.10 -6.80 0.02
N VAL A 140 -3.11 -6.28 -0.70
CA VAL A 140 -3.33 -5.37 -1.83
C VAL A 140 -2.72 -5.99 -3.08
N TRP A 141 -3.44 -6.00 -4.19
CA TRP A 141 -2.93 -6.50 -5.46
C TRP A 141 -3.46 -5.72 -6.66
N ASN A 142 -2.71 -5.79 -7.75
CA ASN A 142 -3.14 -5.37 -9.07
C ASN A 142 -3.73 -6.59 -9.80
N PRO A 143 -5.07 -6.67 -10.02
CA PRO A 143 -5.68 -7.82 -10.66
C PRO A 143 -5.16 -8.03 -12.08
N PRO A 144 -4.63 -9.23 -12.42
CA PRO A 144 -4.07 -9.46 -13.75
C PRO A 144 -5.11 -9.32 -14.87
N GLU A 145 -6.39 -9.49 -14.58
CA GLU A 145 -7.51 -9.40 -15.52
C GLU A 145 -7.70 -7.98 -16.07
N LEU A 146 -7.19 -6.95 -15.39
CA LEU A 146 -7.27 -5.56 -15.83
C LEU A 146 -6.20 -5.18 -16.87
N ASP A 147 -5.22 -6.07 -17.07
CA ASP A 147 -4.16 -6.01 -18.07
C ASP A 147 -3.47 -4.63 -18.18
N ARG A 148 -3.21 -4.01 -17.03
CA ARG A 148 -2.53 -2.71 -16.94
C ARG A 148 -1.78 -2.58 -15.61
N PRO A 149 -0.69 -1.80 -15.55
CA PRO A 149 -0.06 -1.46 -14.28
C PRO A 149 -0.95 -0.52 -13.46
N ALA A 150 -0.66 -0.45 -12.16
CA ALA A 150 -1.25 0.51 -11.24
C ALA A 150 -0.16 1.28 -10.47
N VAL A 151 -0.49 2.50 -10.04
CA VAL A 151 0.35 3.32 -9.18
C VAL A 151 -0.53 3.84 -8.04
N SER A 152 -0.03 3.72 -6.81
CA SER A 152 -0.71 4.26 -5.63
C SER A 152 0.22 5.14 -4.81
N VAL A 153 -0.36 6.14 -4.14
CA VAL A 153 0.31 6.92 -3.10
C VAL A 153 -0.16 6.44 -1.74
N HIS A 154 0.80 6.24 -0.85
CA HIS A 154 0.56 5.81 0.52
C HIS A 154 1.09 6.87 1.49
N VAL A 155 0.27 7.22 2.47
CA VAL A 155 0.68 8.04 3.61
C VAL A 155 0.59 7.19 4.87
N TYR A 156 1.69 7.11 5.61
CA TYR A 156 1.75 6.42 6.90
C TYR A 156 1.94 7.42 8.03
N SER A 157 1.12 7.34 9.08
CA SER A 157 1.34 8.13 10.29
C SER A 157 2.58 7.60 11.00
N ARG A 158 3.59 8.44 11.17
CA ARG A 158 4.92 8.11 11.68
C ARG A 158 5.66 7.04 10.85
N PRO A 159 6.98 7.16 10.72
CA PRO A 159 7.76 6.15 10.02
C PRO A 159 7.83 4.86 10.83
N PHE A 160 7.82 3.74 10.13
CA PHE A 160 8.05 2.42 10.73
C PHE A 160 8.82 1.53 9.74
N ASP A 161 9.72 0.72 10.26
CA ASP A 161 10.70 -0.04 9.49
C ASP A 161 10.41 -1.54 9.46
N ALA A 162 9.38 -2.01 10.17
CA ALA A 162 9.02 -3.41 10.21
C ALA A 162 7.52 -3.62 10.30
N CYS A 163 7.02 -4.67 9.66
CA CYS A 163 5.65 -5.15 9.81
C CYS A 163 5.62 -6.64 10.11
N VAL A 164 4.44 -7.13 10.49
CA VAL A 164 4.19 -8.58 10.51
C VAL A 164 3.56 -8.96 9.18
N VAL A 165 4.14 -9.94 8.51
CA VAL A 165 3.50 -10.63 7.38
C VAL A 165 2.91 -11.94 7.84
N TYR A 166 1.78 -12.28 7.23
CA TYR A 166 0.98 -13.44 7.56
C TYR A 166 0.85 -14.32 6.33
N ASP A 167 0.94 -15.62 6.55
CA ASP A 167 0.65 -16.64 5.56
C ASP A 167 -0.70 -17.27 5.94
N ALA A 168 -1.72 -17.00 5.12
CA ALA A 168 -3.07 -17.47 5.42
C ALA A 168 -3.24 -18.99 5.26
N GLU A 169 -2.37 -19.65 4.49
CA GLU A 169 -2.45 -21.09 4.22
C GLU A 169 -1.84 -21.90 5.37
N SER A 170 -0.62 -21.54 5.77
CA SER A 170 0.08 -22.17 6.88
C SER A 170 -0.34 -21.63 8.27
N GLY A 171 -0.96 -20.46 8.30
CA GLY A 171 -1.27 -19.74 9.53
C GLY A 171 -0.05 -19.16 10.24
N LEU A 172 1.13 -19.13 9.60
CA LEU A 172 2.36 -18.61 10.20
C LEU A 172 2.44 -17.08 10.07
N CYS A 173 3.11 -16.45 11.03
CA CYS A 173 3.41 -15.02 10.98
C CYS A 173 4.89 -14.74 11.26
N ARG A 174 5.46 -13.79 10.53
CA ARG A 174 6.85 -13.39 10.69
C ARG A 174 7.01 -11.89 10.63
N ASP A 175 7.96 -11.39 11.42
CA ASP A 175 8.40 -10.01 11.29
C ASP A 175 9.24 -9.88 10.02
N THR A 176 9.03 -8.78 9.31
CA THR A 176 9.83 -8.44 8.16
C THR A 176 10.24 -6.98 8.24
N THR A 177 11.48 -6.70 7.87
CA THR A 177 11.95 -5.34 7.66
C THR A 177 11.42 -4.84 6.32
N LEU A 178 10.89 -3.63 6.35
CA LEU A 178 10.40 -2.88 5.22
C LEU A 178 11.57 -2.23 4.50
N GLN A 179 11.61 -2.37 3.18
CA GLN A 179 12.69 -1.81 2.35
C GLN A 179 12.11 -0.92 1.26
N TYR A 180 12.90 0.11 0.90
CA TYR A 180 12.61 0.97 -0.23
C TYR A 180 13.35 0.47 -1.47
N THR A 181 12.68 0.56 -2.61
CA THR A 181 13.27 0.36 -3.93
C THR A 181 14.10 1.59 -4.30
N SER A 182 13.51 2.78 -4.15
CA SER A 182 14.16 4.07 -4.32
C SER A 182 13.91 4.98 -3.13
N GLU A 183 14.81 5.92 -2.89
CA GLU A 183 14.65 7.01 -1.93
C GLU A 183 14.85 8.35 -2.63
N TYR A 184 13.89 9.27 -2.48
CA TYR A 184 13.94 10.63 -3.03
C TYR A 184 14.20 10.65 -4.56
N GLY A 185 13.53 9.73 -5.27
CA GLY A 185 13.60 9.56 -6.72
C GLY A 185 14.83 8.79 -7.22
N GLN A 186 15.69 8.32 -6.32
CA GLN A 186 16.94 7.64 -6.64
C GLN A 186 16.91 6.18 -6.18
N LEU A 187 17.16 5.23 -7.10
CA LEU A 187 17.25 3.81 -6.75
C LEU A 187 18.27 3.59 -5.64
N THR A 188 17.93 2.75 -4.66
CA THR A 188 18.87 2.32 -3.62
C THR A 188 20.02 1.51 -4.23
N GLU A 189 21.20 1.50 -3.61
CA GLU A 189 22.38 0.78 -4.13
C GLU A 189 22.08 -0.68 -4.47
N ARG A 190 21.30 -1.35 -3.61
CA ARG A 190 20.87 -2.73 -3.78
C ARG A 190 20.09 -2.94 -5.08
N HIS A 191 19.21 -2.01 -5.45
CA HIS A 191 18.38 -2.10 -6.65
C HIS A 191 19.10 -1.57 -7.90
N ARG A 192 20.08 -0.65 -7.76
CA ARG A 192 20.96 -0.22 -8.87
C ARG A 192 21.89 -1.33 -9.35
N ALA A 193 22.39 -2.16 -8.44
CA ALA A 193 23.38 -3.19 -8.75
C ALA A 193 22.81 -4.44 -9.46
N GLY A 194 21.54 -4.45 -9.85
CA GLY A 194 20.86 -5.67 -10.31
C GLY A 194 20.85 -6.78 -9.26
N GLY A 195 21.03 -6.41 -7.99
CA GLY A 195 21.10 -7.34 -6.88
C GLY A 195 19.78 -8.07 -6.78
N ARG A 196 19.79 -9.39 -7.03
CA ARG A 196 18.68 -10.28 -6.69
C ARG A 196 18.30 -9.98 -5.24
N LEU A 197 17.00 -9.78 -5.00
CA LEU A 197 16.47 -9.71 -3.65
C LEU A 197 17.13 -10.83 -2.83
N ALA A 198 17.68 -10.53 -1.65
CA ALA A 198 17.61 -11.54 -0.60
C ALA A 198 16.13 -11.82 -0.45
N ASP A 199 15.70 -12.94 -1.03
CA ASP A 199 14.31 -13.30 -1.24
C ASP A 199 13.61 -13.24 0.13
N LEU A 200 12.85 -12.18 0.38
CA LEU A 200 11.50 -12.49 0.81
C LEU A 200 10.97 -13.30 -0.36
N PRO A 201 10.67 -14.60 -0.20
CA PRO A 201 10.20 -15.41 -1.32
C PRO A 201 9.16 -14.59 -2.07
N ALA A 202 9.15 -14.59 -3.40
CA ALA A 202 8.01 -14.04 -4.12
C ALA A 202 6.75 -14.58 -3.43
N CYS A 203 5.74 -13.74 -3.18
CA CYS A 203 4.54 -14.21 -2.48
C CYS A 203 4.03 -15.42 -3.27
N THR A 204 4.25 -16.65 -2.77
CA THR A 204 4.05 -17.89 -3.52
C THR A 204 2.65 -18.45 -3.32
N CYS A 205 1.91 -17.96 -2.32
CA CYS A 205 0.55 -18.38 -2.01
C CYS A 205 -0.35 -18.06 -3.19
N GLN A 206 -0.66 -18.98 -4.10
CA GLN A 206 -1.48 -18.67 -5.28
C GLN A 206 -2.76 -17.91 -4.86
N LEU A 207 -3.18 -16.93 -5.65
CA LEU A 207 -4.46 -16.27 -5.39
C LEU A 207 -5.54 -17.36 -5.30
N SER A 208 -6.35 -17.38 -4.24
CA SER A 208 -7.45 -18.34 -4.15
C SER A 208 -8.40 -18.14 -5.34
N ALA A 209 -9.26 -19.12 -5.64
CA ALA A 209 -10.25 -18.94 -6.72
C ALA A 209 -11.11 -17.69 -6.49
N GLU A 210 -11.42 -17.37 -5.22
CA GLU A 210 -12.15 -16.18 -4.80
C GLU A 210 -11.37 -14.86 -4.94
N GLU A 211 -10.04 -14.89 -5.14
CA GLU A 211 -9.20 -13.72 -5.37
C GLU A 211 -9.06 -13.39 -6.86
N ARG A 212 -9.50 -14.30 -7.73
CA ARG A 212 -9.56 -14.14 -9.19
C ARG A 212 -10.94 -13.69 -9.66
N ASP A 213 -11.98 -13.92 -8.85
CA ASP A 213 -13.33 -13.46 -9.13
C ASP A 213 -13.52 -12.01 -8.67
N ILE A 214 -13.43 -11.07 -9.62
CA ILE A 214 -13.76 -9.65 -9.41
C ILE A 214 -15.29 -9.51 -9.35
N HIS A 215 -15.93 -9.93 -8.25
CA HIS A 215 -17.33 -9.61 -7.98
C HIS A 215 -17.41 -8.45 -6.97
N CYS A 216 -17.82 -7.29 -7.49
CA CYS A 216 -17.87 -6.01 -6.80
C CYS A 216 -18.85 -6.03 -5.61
N GLY A 217 -18.31 -5.88 -4.39
CA GLY A 217 -19.05 -5.26 -3.30
C GLY A 217 -18.88 -3.75 -3.40
N VAL A 218 -19.96 -3.02 -3.72
CA VAL A 218 -19.97 -1.56 -3.55
C VAL A 218 -19.94 -1.28 -2.06
N VAL A 219 -18.88 -0.64 -1.57
CA VAL A 219 -18.84 -0.15 -0.18
C VAL A 219 -19.88 0.97 -0.06
N PRO A 220 -20.82 0.90 0.90
CA PRO A 220 -21.83 1.94 1.13
C PRO A 220 -21.22 3.26 1.62
#